data_AF-A0A7Y5LAQ1-F1
#
_entry.id   AF-A0A7Y5LAQ1-F1
#
_cell.length_a   1.000
_cell.length_b   1.000
_cell.length_c   1.000
_cell.angle_alpha   90.00
_cell.angle_beta   90.00
_cell.angle_gamma   90.00
#
_symmetry.space_group_name_H-M   'P 1'
#
loop_
_entity.id
_entity.type
_entity.pdbx_description
1 polymer ?
#
loop_
_entity_poly.entity_id
_entity_poly.type
_entity_poly.pdbx_seq_one_letter_code
_entity_poly.pdbx_strand_id
1 'polypeptide(L)'
;MLAFIIVLLAGYLVGSFPTAIIVSKILRGKDFDIRTQGSGNAGGTNVFRVLGWQAGIVVMLVDVFKGFVATYWISKWQPFGAPYIDETVMPIITGVAAVLGHIWTVFANFRGGKG
;
A
#
# COMPACT_ATOMS: atom_id res chain seq x y z
N MET A 1 10.63 8.17 20.90
CA MET A 1 9.17 7.97 20.72
C MET A 1 8.66 8.63 19.44
N LEU A 2 8.86 9.94 19.23
CA LEU A 2 8.41 10.64 18.01
C LEU A 2 8.95 10.01 16.71
N ALA A 3 10.25 9.74 16.63
CA ALA A 3 10.84 9.16 15.42
C ALA A 3 10.26 7.79 15.03
N PHE A 4 9.94 6.95 16.02
CA PHE A 4 9.29 5.66 15.79
C PHE A 4 7.89 5.81 15.20
N ILE A 5 7.09 6.75 15.73
CA ILE A 5 5.76 7.07 15.19
C ILE A 5 5.88 7.54 13.73
N ILE A 6 6.89 8.35 13.43
CA ILE A 6 7.13 8.85 12.08
C ILE A 6 7.46 7.71 11.09
N VAL A 7 8.30 6.75 11.50
CA VAL A 7 8.63 5.57 10.67
C VAL A 7 7.40 4.69 10.45
N LEU A 8 6.58 4.48 11.49
CA LEU A 8 5.31 3.76 11.39
C LEU A 8 4.33 4.43 10.43
N LEU A 9 4.15 5.75 10.56
CA LEU A 9 3.30 6.53 9.68
C LEU A 9 3.82 6.50 8.24
N ALA A 10 5.15 6.55 8.03
CA ALA A 10 5.74 6.43 6.70
C ALA A 10 5.42 5.05 6.08
N GLY A 11 5.57 3.96 6.84
CA GLY A 11 5.22 2.62 6.37
C GLY A 11 3.74 2.50 6.01
N TYR A 12 2.86 3.04 6.86
CA TYR A 12 1.42 3.10 6.59
C TYR A 12 1.08 3.93 5.35
N LEU A 13 1.70 5.08 5.15
CA LEU A 13 1.45 5.95 3.99
C LEU A 13 1.93 5.31 2.69
N VAL A 14 3.09 4.65 2.71
CA VAL A 14 3.60 3.85 1.58
C VAL A 14 2.61 2.73 1.23
N GLY A 15 2.18 1.95 2.22
CA GLY A 15 1.19 0.90 2.03
C GLY A 15 -0.18 1.41 1.55
N SER A 16 -0.54 2.62 1.98
CA SER A 16 -1.80 3.29 1.63
C SER A 16 -1.89 3.71 0.18
N PHE A 17 -0.80 3.67 -0.60
CA PHE A 17 -0.84 4.07 -2.01
C PHE A 17 -1.93 3.28 -2.77
N PRO A 18 -3.00 3.93 -3.28
CA PRO A 18 -4.21 3.26 -3.74
C PRO A 18 -4.09 2.81 -5.21
N THR A 19 -3.13 1.94 -5.50
CA THR A 19 -2.72 1.59 -6.87
C THR A 19 -3.89 1.15 -7.76
N ALA A 20 -4.72 0.21 -7.28
CA ALA A 20 -5.86 -0.31 -8.03
C ALA A 20 -6.84 0.79 -8.47
N ILE A 21 -7.08 1.77 -7.60
CA ILE A 21 -8.00 2.88 -7.84
C ILE A 21 -7.38 3.89 -8.83
N ILE A 22 -6.09 4.19 -8.66
CA ILE A 22 -5.37 5.10 -9.57
C ILE A 22 -5.33 4.51 -10.98
N VAL A 23 -4.86 3.26 -11.12
CA VAL A 23 -4.77 2.58 -12.42
C VAL A 23 -6.14 2.47 -13.07
N SER A 24 -7.19 2.13 -12.30
CA SER A 24 -8.54 2.05 -12.87
C SER A 24 -9.04 3.39 -13.38
N LYS A 25 -8.78 4.48 -12.64
CA LYS A 25 -9.20 5.84 -13.05
C LYS A 25 -8.41 6.35 -14.25
N ILE A 26 -7.13 6.01 -14.37
CA ILE A 26 -6.31 6.35 -15.54
C ILE A 26 -6.86 5.67 -16.79
N LEU A 27 -7.23 4.38 -16.70
CA LEU A 27 -7.68 3.60 -17.85
C LEU A 27 -9.14 3.83 -18.24
N ARG A 28 -10.02 4.17 -17.29
CA ARG A 28 -11.48 4.25 -17.51
C ARG A 28 -12.10 5.62 -17.22
N GLY A 29 -11.33 6.58 -16.72
CA GLY A 29 -11.80 7.92 -16.37
C GLY A 29 -12.01 8.15 -14.87
N LYS A 30 -12.11 9.41 -14.45
CA LYS A 30 -12.10 9.83 -13.04
C LYS A 30 -13.27 9.29 -12.22
N ASP A 31 -14.41 9.08 -12.85
CA ASP A 31 -15.65 8.60 -12.23
C ASP A 31 -15.69 7.06 -12.09
N PHE A 32 -14.73 6.36 -12.69
CA PHE A 32 -14.63 4.91 -12.57
C PHE A 32 -14.05 4.51 -11.21
N ASP A 33 -14.81 3.74 -10.44
CA ASP A 33 -14.36 3.14 -9.19
C ASP A 33 -14.32 1.61 -9.30
N ILE A 34 -13.12 1.04 -9.27
CA ILE A 34 -12.93 -0.42 -9.33
C ILE A 34 -13.65 -1.17 -8.19
N ARG A 35 -13.95 -0.50 -7.08
CA ARG A 35 -14.63 -1.09 -5.91
C ARG A 35 -16.13 -1.28 -6.12
N THR A 36 -16.71 -0.70 -7.18
CA THR A 36 -18.10 -0.95 -7.57
C THR A 36 -18.21 -2.02 -8.65
N GLN A 37 -17.08 -2.60 -9.07
CA GLN A 37 -16.99 -3.55 -10.18
C GLN A 37 -16.43 -4.89 -9.70
N GLY A 38 -16.78 -5.96 -10.42
CA GLY A 38 -16.26 -7.31 -10.16
C GLY A 38 -16.51 -7.76 -8.72
N SER A 39 -15.45 -8.10 -7.98
CA SER A 39 -15.55 -8.51 -6.58
C SER A 39 -15.65 -7.35 -5.59
N GLY A 40 -15.62 -6.11 -6.07
CA GLY A 40 -15.62 -4.88 -5.25
C GLY A 40 -14.33 -4.61 -4.45
N ASN A 41 -13.28 -5.40 -4.66
CA ASN A 41 -12.00 -5.24 -3.95
C ASN A 41 -11.07 -4.24 -4.66
N ALA A 42 -10.34 -3.41 -3.91
CA ALA A 42 -9.32 -2.52 -4.48
C ALA A 42 -7.93 -3.21 -4.56
N GLY A 43 -7.88 -4.40 -5.17
CA GLY A 43 -6.65 -5.17 -5.32
C GLY A 43 -6.44 -5.71 -6.74
N GLY A 44 -5.23 -6.16 -7.02
CA GLY A 44 -4.79 -6.60 -8.35
C GLY A 44 -5.68 -7.67 -8.99
N THR A 45 -6.20 -8.64 -8.23
CA THR A 45 -7.08 -9.69 -8.77
C THR A 45 -8.41 -9.15 -9.29
N ASN A 46 -8.96 -8.11 -8.65
CA ASN A 46 -10.20 -7.50 -9.14
C ASN A 46 -9.92 -6.66 -10.40
N VAL A 47 -8.79 -5.94 -10.40
CA VAL A 47 -8.32 -5.21 -11.58
C VAL A 47 -8.08 -6.18 -12.75
N PHE A 48 -7.45 -7.33 -12.52
CA PHE A 48 -7.27 -8.38 -13.52
C PHE A 48 -8.62 -8.79 -14.13
N ARG A 49 -9.62 -9.03 -13.27
CA ARG A 49 -10.96 -9.46 -13.69
C ARG A 49 -11.71 -8.42 -14.51
N VAL A 50 -11.61 -7.15 -14.13
CA VAL A 50 -12.43 -6.06 -14.69
C VAL A 50 -11.71 -5.33 -15.85
N LEU A 51 -10.39 -5.17 -15.76
CA LEU A 51 -9.57 -4.35 -16.68
C LEU A 51 -8.54 -5.17 -17.45
N GLY A 52 -8.47 -6.49 -17.23
CA GLY A 52 -7.57 -7.39 -17.94
C GLY A 52 -6.22 -7.61 -17.27
N TRP A 53 -5.50 -8.61 -17.75
CA TRP A 53 -4.31 -9.14 -17.09
C TRP A 53 -3.16 -8.13 -16.99
N GLN A 54 -2.99 -7.29 -18.01
CA GLN A 54 -1.91 -6.29 -18.05
C GLN A 54 -2.05 -5.29 -16.89
N ALA A 55 -3.26 -4.74 -16.71
CA ALA A 55 -3.54 -3.82 -15.61
C ALA A 55 -3.44 -4.53 -14.25
N GLY A 56 -3.91 -5.78 -14.17
CA GLY A 56 -3.82 -6.60 -12.96
C GLY A 56 -2.39 -6.81 -12.49
N ILE A 57 -1.48 -7.17 -13.40
CA ILE A 57 -0.05 -7.38 -13.10
C ILE A 57 0.60 -6.08 -12.62
N VAL A 58 0.35 -4.95 -13.30
CA VAL A 58 0.89 -3.65 -12.89
C VAL A 58 0.49 -3.33 -11.44
N VAL A 59 -0.79 -3.50 -11.10
CA VAL A 59 -1.28 -3.25 -9.74
C VAL A 59 -0.63 -4.19 -8.73
N MET A 60 -0.53 -5.49 -9.03
CA MET A 60 0.12 -6.46 -8.14
C MET A 60 1.61 -6.12 -7.91
N LEU A 61 2.35 -5.77 -8.96
CA LEU A 61 3.77 -5.44 -8.84
C LEU A 61 3.98 -4.21 -7.94
N VAL A 62 3.18 -3.17 -8.12
CA VAL A 62 3.27 -1.96 -7.29
C VAL A 62 2.82 -2.23 -5.84
N ASP A 63 1.76 -3.04 -5.66
CA ASP A 63 1.28 -3.41 -4.32
C ASP A 63 2.25 -4.32 -3.57
N VAL A 64 3.03 -5.16 -4.25
CA VAL A 64 4.16 -5.89 -3.65
C VAL A 64 5.31 -4.92 -3.37
N PHE A 65 5.62 -4.04 -4.32
CA PHE A 65 6.74 -3.12 -4.21
C PHE A 65 6.60 -2.14 -3.04
N LYS A 66 5.41 -1.63 -2.73
CA LYS A 66 5.21 -0.79 -1.54
C LYS A 66 5.51 -1.55 -0.24
N GLY A 67 5.21 -2.85 -0.18
CA GLY A 67 5.57 -3.72 0.93
C GLY A 67 7.09 -3.83 1.07
N PHE A 68 7.79 -4.06 -0.04
CA PHE A 68 9.26 -4.03 -0.09
C PHE A 68 9.83 -2.68 0.37
N VAL A 69 9.28 -1.55 -0.11
CA VAL A 69 9.70 -0.21 0.31
C VAL A 69 9.55 -0.05 1.83
N ALA A 70 8.44 -0.52 2.40
CA ALA A 70 8.21 -0.45 3.84
C ALA A 70 9.19 -1.32 4.64
N THR A 71 9.39 -2.57 4.24
CA THR A 71 10.21 -3.55 4.99
C THR A 71 11.71 -3.36 4.80
N TYR A 72 12.16 -2.78 3.68
CA TYR A 72 13.58 -2.62 3.36
C TYR A 72 14.08 -1.17 3.50
N TRP A 73 13.37 -0.18 2.96
CA TRP A 73 13.80 1.23 3.01
C TRP A 73 13.29 1.95 4.25
N ILE A 74 11.98 1.87 4.53
CA ILE A 74 11.39 2.61 5.67
C ILE A 74 11.85 2.03 7.01
N SER A 75 12.03 0.72 7.12
CA SER A 75 12.54 0.08 8.35
C SER A 75 13.94 0.55 8.76
N LYS A 76 14.76 0.99 7.80
CA LYS A 76 16.13 1.50 8.00
C LYS A 76 16.18 3.01 8.10
N TRP A 77 15.07 3.69 7.90
CA TRP A 77 15.03 5.14 7.97
C TRP A 77 15.09 5.60 9.43
N GLN A 78 16.10 6.40 9.76
CA GLN A 78 16.35 6.89 11.12
C GLN A 78 16.17 8.41 11.20
N PRO A 79 14.92 8.91 11.26
CA PRO A 79 14.70 10.34 11.42
C PRO A 79 15.17 10.80 12.80
N PHE A 80 15.86 11.95 12.86
CA PHE A 80 16.30 12.61 14.10
C PHE A 80 17.22 11.79 15.00
N GLY A 81 18.05 10.90 14.42
CA GLY A 81 18.99 10.08 15.19
C GLY A 81 18.32 9.06 16.10
N ALA A 82 17.14 8.58 15.69
CA ALA A 82 16.37 7.59 16.44
C ALA A 82 17.25 6.38 16.84
N PRO A 83 17.12 5.88 18.08
CA PRO A 83 17.83 4.68 18.49
C PRO A 83 17.47 3.52 17.56
N TYR A 84 18.48 2.74 17.19
CA TYR A 84 18.31 1.56 16.36
C TYR A 84 17.40 0.57 17.08
N ILE A 85 16.22 0.33 16.53
CA ILE A 85 15.40 -0.81 16.92
C ILE A 85 15.86 -1.97 16.05
N ASP A 86 16.02 -3.13 16.68
CA ASP A 86 16.49 -4.39 16.12
C ASP A 86 16.18 -4.60 14.62
N GLU A 87 17.18 -5.07 13.86
CA GLU A 87 17.13 -5.27 12.41
C GLU A 87 16.03 -6.24 11.96
N THR A 88 15.60 -7.11 12.86
CA THR A 88 14.55 -8.10 12.62
C THR A 88 13.18 -7.52 12.90
N VAL A 89 13.06 -6.71 13.96
CA VAL A 89 11.77 -6.20 14.44
C VAL A 89 11.25 -5.07 13.57
N MET A 90 12.09 -4.12 13.15
CA MET A 90 11.62 -2.97 12.38
C MET A 90 10.98 -3.32 11.04
N PRO A 91 11.56 -4.20 10.20
CA PRO A 91 10.92 -4.64 8.96
C PRO A 91 9.54 -5.27 9.19
N ILE A 92 9.36 -6.05 10.25
CA ILE A 92 8.06 -6.66 10.58
C ILE A 92 7.05 -5.56 10.92
N ILE A 93 7.42 -4.62 11.78
CA ILE A 93 6.55 -3.53 12.22
C ILE A 93 6.15 -2.62 11.05
N THR A 94 7.10 -2.21 10.19
CA THR A 94 6.80 -1.36 9.03
C THR A 94 6.04 -2.12 7.94
N GLY A 95 6.29 -3.42 7.78
CA GLY A 95 5.51 -4.30 6.91
C GLY A 95 4.05 -4.40 7.35
N VAL A 96 3.80 -4.61 8.64
CA VAL A 96 2.44 -4.58 9.21
C VAL A 96 1.80 -3.22 8.97
N ALA A 97 2.50 -2.11 9.24
CA ALA A 97 1.99 -0.78 8.96
C ALA A 97 1.58 -0.59 7.49
N ALA A 98 2.39 -1.10 6.55
CA ALA A 98 2.08 -1.05 5.12
C ALA A 98 0.87 -1.92 4.74
N VAL A 99 0.72 -3.11 5.32
CA VAL A 99 -0.47 -3.96 5.13
C VAL A 99 -1.72 -3.24 5.65
N LEU A 100 -1.66 -2.64 6.84
CA LEU A 100 -2.77 -1.85 7.38
C LEU A 100 -3.09 -0.65 6.49
N GLY A 101 -2.08 0.02 5.95
CA GLY A 101 -2.24 1.06 4.94
C GLY A 101 -2.93 0.56 3.68
N HIS A 102 -2.56 -0.61 3.19
CA HIS A 102 -3.20 -1.18 2.00
C HIS A 102 -4.67 -1.51 2.21
N ILE A 103 -5.02 -2.05 3.39
CA ILE A 103 -6.39 -2.43 3.74
C ILE A 103 -7.24 -1.19 4.04
N TRP A 104 -6.72 -0.28 4.86
CA TRP A 104 -7.38 0.94 5.31
C TRP A 104 -6.65 2.17 4.79
N THR A 105 -6.57 2.31 3.47
CA THR A 105 -5.87 3.46 2.85
C THR A 105 -6.55 4.79 3.21
N VAL A 106 -5.76 5.72 3.74
CA VAL A 106 -6.20 7.09 4.00
C VAL A 106 -6.65 7.83 2.73
N PHE A 107 -6.13 7.42 1.57
CA PHE A 107 -6.40 8.07 0.28
C PHE A 107 -7.70 7.62 -0.38
N ALA A 108 -8.40 6.64 0.17
CA ALA A 108 -9.64 6.13 -0.40
C ALA A 108 -10.71 5.80 0.65
N ASN A 109 -10.92 6.70 1.61
CA ASN A 109 -11.92 6.58 2.68
C ASN A 109 -11.77 5.29 3.50
N PHE A 110 -10.53 4.87 3.76
CA PHE A 110 -10.20 3.66 4.52
C PHE A 110 -10.81 2.37 3.95
N ARG A 111 -11.04 2.34 2.63
CA ARG A 111 -11.56 1.18 1.88
C ARG A 111 -10.59 0.80 0.77
N GLY A 112 -9.62 -0.03 1.12
CA GLY A 112 -8.57 -0.52 0.24
C GLY A 112 -8.71 -2.00 -0.13
N GLY A 113 -7.56 -2.69 -0.18
CA GLY A 113 -7.46 -4.10 -0.52
C GLY A 113 -7.62 -5.03 0.70
N LYS A 114 -7.10 -6.26 0.59
CA LYS A 114 -7.24 -7.30 1.64
C LYS A 114 -5.92 -7.68 2.33
N GLY A 115 -4.82 -7.04 1.95
CA GLY A 115 -3.46 -7.44 2.35
C GLY A 115 -2.66 -7.86 1.13
#